data_AF-A0A7V0YDW2-F1
#
_entry.id   AF-A0A7V0YDW2-F1
#
_cell.length_a   1.000
_cell.length_b   1.000
_cell.length_c   1.000
_cell.angle_alpha   90.00
_cell.angle_beta   90.00
_cell.angle_gamma   90.00
#
_symmetry.space_group_name_H-M   'P 1'
#
loop_
_entity.id
_entity.type
_entity.pdbx_description
1 polymer ?
#
loop_
_entity_poly.entity_id
_entity_poly.type
_entity_poly.pdbx_seq_one_letter_code
_entity_poly.pdbx_strand_id
1 'polypeptide(L)' 'MRGRRRLVVGISGASGVIFGVRLLEQLALRPDIETHLVITDAARLTLAHEMG' A
#
# COMPACT_ATOMS: atom_id res chain seq x y z
N MET A 1 -0.42 -10.99 25.61
CA MET A 1 -0.99 -10.79 24.26
C MET A 1 -0.20 -9.66 23.61
N ARG A 2 0.77 -9.94 22.73
CA ARG A 2 1.35 -8.85 21.92
C ARG A 2 0.28 -8.43 20.93
N GLY A 3 -0.19 -7.17 21.01
CA GLY A 3 -1.14 -6.64 20.05
C GLY A 3 -0.60 -6.75 18.62
N ARG A 4 -1.49 -6.93 17.63
CA ARG A 4 -1.12 -6.92 16.20
C ARG A 4 -0.24 -5.70 15.90
N ARG A 5 0.82 -5.89 15.11
CA ARG A 5 1.71 -4.81 14.70
C ARG A 5 0.95 -3.91 13.73
N ARG A 6 0.93 -2.60 13.96
CA ARG A 6 0.18 -1.64 13.14
C ARG A 6 1.13 -0.91 12.21
N LEU A 7 0.84 -0.90 10.92
CA LEU A 7 1.66 -0.26 9.89
C LEU A 7 0.80 0.68 9.03
N VAL A 8 1.25 1.94 8.90
CA VAL A 8 0.66 2.89 7.95
C VAL A 8 1.48 2.87 6.67
N VAL A 9 0.82 2.70 5.53
CA VAL A 9 1.45 2.73 4.20
C VAL A 9 0.92 3.94 3.45
N GLY A 10 1.81 4.87 3.11
CA GLY A 10 1.51 6.04 2.28
C GLY A 10 1.92 5.82 0.83
N ILE A 11 0.99 5.98 -0.13
CA ILE A 11 1.28 5.95 -1.56
C ILE A 11 0.99 7.34 -2.18
N SER A 12 2.02 7.94 -2.77
CA SER A 12 1.97 9.24 -3.47
C SER A 12 2.06 9.06 -4.99
N GLY A 13 1.89 10.14 -5.77
CA GLY A 13 1.89 10.13 -7.24
C GLY A 13 3.24 9.91 -7.92
N ALA A 14 4.20 9.27 -7.26
CA ALA A 14 5.49 8.93 -7.86
C ALA A 14 5.34 7.74 -8.84
N SER A 15 6.26 7.62 -9.78
CA SER A 15 6.35 6.44 -10.66
C SER A 15 6.62 5.17 -9.87
N GLY A 16 6.16 4.02 -10.36
CA GLY A 16 6.37 2.72 -9.73
C GLY A 16 5.34 2.41 -8.64
N VAL A 17 4.09 2.86 -8.82
CA VAL A 17 2.99 2.58 -7.87
C VAL A 17 2.78 1.07 -7.68
N ILE A 18 3.13 0.26 -8.68
CA ILE A 18 3.17 -1.20 -8.61
C ILE A 18 3.91 -1.72 -7.36
N PHE A 19 5.00 -1.09 -6.92
CA PHE A 19 5.73 -1.56 -5.74
C PHE A 19 4.91 -1.41 -4.46
N GLY A 20 4.12 -0.34 -4.34
CA GLY A 20 3.18 -0.14 -3.25
C GLY A 20 2.08 -1.21 -3.25
N VAL A 21 1.55 -1.56 -4.43
CA VAL A 21 0.58 -2.66 -4.58
C VAL A 21 1.18 -4.00 -4.16
N ARG A 22 2.37 -4.35 -4.66
CA ARG A 22 3.07 -5.60 -4.30
C ARG A 22 3.38 -5.67 -2.80
N LEU A 23 3.75 -4.55 -2.19
CA LEU A 23 3.94 -4.48 -0.74
C LEU A 23 2.64 -4.81 0.01
N LEU A 24 1.52 -4.22 -0.38
CA LEU A 24 0.21 -4.48 0.24
C LEU A 24 -0.23 -5.94 0.08
N GLU A 25 0.01 -6.55 -1.08
CA GLU A 25 -0.24 -7.98 -1.32
C GLU A 25 0.55 -8.84 -0.33
N GLN A 26 1.85 -8.56 -0.13
CA GLN A 26 2.68 -9.29 0.82
C GLN A 26 2.26 -9.06 2.28
N LEU A 27 1.87 -7.84 2.63
CA LEU A 27 1.38 -7.51 3.98
C LEU A 27 0.04 -8.21 4.26
N ALA A 28 -0.83 -8.39 3.27
CA ALA A 28 -2.09 -9.12 3.42
C ALA A 28 -1.88 -10.60 3.81
N LEU A 29 -0.73 -11.19 3.48
CA LEU A 29 -0.34 -12.54 3.89
C LEU A 29 0.17 -12.63 5.33
N ARG A 30 0.27 -11.50 6.05
CA ARG A 30 0.82 -11.40 7.40
C ARG A 30 -0.29 -11.11 8.43
N PRO A 31 -0.92 -12.14 9.02
CA PRO A 31 -2.05 -11.95 9.95
C PRO A 31 -1.65 -11.24 11.25
N ASP A 32 -0.35 -11.14 11.54
CA ASP A 32 0.21 -10.43 12.68
C ASP A 32 0.37 -8.91 12.43
N ILE A 33 0.09 -8.44 11.21
CA ILE A 33 0.19 -7.03 10.81
C ILE A 33 -1.18 -6.49 10.39
N GLU A 34 -1.58 -5.37 10.99
CA GLU A 34 -2.72 -4.57 10.57
C GLU A 34 -2.21 -3.39 9.73
N THR A 35 -2.68 -3.28 8.50
CA THR A 35 -2.23 -2.25 7.55
C THR A 35 -3.29 -1.17 7.38
N HIS A 36 -2.90 0.10 7.47
CA HIS A 36 -3.73 1.25 7.13
C HIS A 36 -3.13 1.97 5.92
N LEU A 37 -3.87 1.96 4.80
CA LEU A 37 -3.43 2.60 3.57
C LEU A 37 -3.90 4.07 3.52
N VAL A 38 -2.96 4.98 3.23
CA VAL A 38 -3.23 6.36 2.86
C VAL A 38 -2.74 6.58 1.44
N ILE A 39 -3.62 7.01 0.54
CA ILE A 39 -3.29 7.18 -0.88
C ILE A 39 -3.79 8.53 -1.38
N THR A 40 -2.96 9.24 -2.14
CA THR A 40 -3.31 10.53 -2.76
C THR A 40 -4.07 10.33 -4.08
N ASP A 41 -4.80 11.36 -4.54
CA ASP A 41 -5.44 11.31 -5.86
C ASP A 41 -4.43 11.20 -7.00
N ALA A 42 -3.26 11.85 -6.86
CA ALA A 42 -2.16 11.69 -7.83
C ALA A 42 -1.67 10.24 -7.92
N ALA A 43 -1.58 9.53 -6.79
CA ALA A 43 -1.22 8.11 -6.79
C ALA A 43 -2.26 7.24 -7.52
N ARG A 44 -3.55 7.57 -7.41
CA ARG A 44 -4.61 6.88 -8.16
C ARG A 44 -4.49 7.10 -9.66
N LEU A 45 -4.16 8.32 -10.08
CA LEU A 45 -3.89 8.64 -11.49
C LEU A 45 -2.69 7.85 -12.01
N THR A 46 -1.57 7.86 -11.27
CA THR A 46 -0.38 7.10 -11.67
C THR A 46 -0.66 5.59 -11.72
N LEU A 47 -1.44 5.04 -10.78
CA LEU A 47 -1.85 3.64 -10.81
C LEU A 47 -2.60 3.29 -12.11
N ALA A 48 -3.57 4.13 -12.50
CA ALA A 48 -4.31 3.94 -13.73
C ALA A 48 -3.45 4.08 -14.99
N HIS A 49 -2.43 4.95 -14.96
CA HIS A 49 -1.50 5.11 -16.09
C HIS A 49 -0.50 3.96 -16.21
N GLU A 50 0.00 3.42 -15.10
CA GLU A 50 1.04 2.40 -15.10
C GLU A 50 0.49 0.97 -15.13
N MET A 51 -0.77 0.77 -14.72
CA MET A 51 -1.38 -0.54 -14.52
C MET A 51 -2.72 -0.73 -15.25
N GLY A 52 -3.16 0.27 -16.02
CA GLY A 52 -4.36 0.25 -16.87
C GLY A 52 -4.10 -0.29 -18.27
#